data_AF-A0A8B6EQT4-F1
#
_entry.id   AF-A0A8B6EQT4-F1
#
_cell.length_a   1.000
_cell.length_b   1.000
_cell.length_c   1.000
_cell.angle_alpha   90.00
_cell.angle_beta   90.00
_cell.angle_gamma   90.00
#
_symmetry.space_group_name_H-M   'P 1'
#
loop_
_entity.id
_entity.type
_entity.pdbx_description
1 polymer ?
#
loop_
_entity_poly.entity_id
_entity_poly.type
_entity_poly.pdbx_seq_one_letter_code
_entity_poly.pdbx_strand_id
1 'polypeptide(L)'
;MAMKCKDCRASCHPDCKDSLPLPCIPTAPSTPGGTKLSGGLISDYTPLDPPYIPGIVVHCVNEVEARGLSEIGLYRVPGSDSQVKELKKDFFKGKGIPNLSHIDDIHVICGCIKDFLRGLKEPLVTYGLWKDFVHAAENRDKCMGESEVYQAISKLPTPNRDTLAFLILHLIRVSECKECKMPASNLAKVFGPTVIGYSVPDPEPLQMINETKYQAMVMDKFFEVPESYWEKFLNIDEENLYPNTYNTPKTPDVPKSYLGPIHTPETYENKSKTWGKNAMTPRFGNKSRQVNKKPSHFFSSPMLN
;
A
#
# COMPACT_ATOMS: atom_id res chain seq x y z
N MET A 1 -2.76 26.99 -18.06
CA MET A 1 -1.89 26.94 -16.85
C MET A 1 -2.01 25.53 -16.29
N ALA A 2 -0.94 24.84 -15.92
CA ALA A 2 -1.01 23.48 -15.36
C ALA A 2 -0.75 23.50 -13.85
N MET A 3 -1.41 22.59 -13.13
CA MET A 3 -1.29 22.37 -11.69
C MET A 3 -0.76 20.96 -11.42
N LYS A 4 -0.12 20.76 -10.26
CA LYS A 4 0.47 19.49 -9.83
C LYS A 4 -0.09 19.03 -8.49
N CYS A 5 -0.35 17.74 -8.32
CA CYS A 5 -0.66 17.19 -7.01
C CYS A 5 0.59 17.29 -6.10
N LYS A 6 0.41 17.66 -4.82
CA LYS A 6 1.52 17.67 -3.84
C LYS A 6 2.00 16.27 -3.48
N ASP A 7 1.12 15.28 -3.55
CA ASP A 7 1.34 13.93 -3.04
C ASP A 7 1.81 12.99 -4.16
N CYS A 8 1.01 12.80 -5.21
CA CYS A 8 1.36 11.91 -6.34
C CYS A 8 2.10 12.61 -7.50
N ARG A 9 2.33 13.92 -7.42
CA ARG A 9 3.00 14.74 -8.47
C ARG A 9 2.32 14.74 -9.85
N ALA A 10 1.12 14.18 -9.99
CA ALA A 10 0.34 14.21 -11.23
C ALA A 10 0.11 15.64 -11.69
N SER A 11 0.26 15.89 -13.00
CA SER A 11 0.10 17.22 -13.60
C SER A 11 -1.20 17.27 -14.42
N CYS A 12 -2.06 18.25 -14.17
CA CYS A 12 -3.32 18.44 -14.89
C CYS A 12 -3.63 19.92 -15.14
N HIS A 13 -4.66 20.20 -15.94
CA HIS A 13 -5.26 21.53 -16.02
C HIS A 13 -6.12 21.80 -14.75
N PRO A 14 -6.28 23.07 -14.33
CA PRO A 14 -7.14 23.47 -13.22
C PRO A 14 -8.55 22.88 -13.28
N ASP A 15 -9.12 22.83 -14.49
CA ASP A 15 -10.47 22.33 -14.73
C ASP A 15 -10.55 20.79 -14.78
N CYS A 16 -9.40 20.11 -14.90
CA CYS A 16 -9.31 18.65 -14.99
C CYS A 16 -8.84 18.00 -13.68
N LYS A 17 -8.81 18.76 -12.56
CA LYS A 17 -8.36 18.25 -11.26
C LYS A 17 -9.17 17.04 -10.78
N ASP A 18 -10.47 17.04 -11.07
CA ASP A 18 -11.43 16.00 -10.64
C ASP A 18 -11.42 14.80 -11.59
N SER A 19 -10.76 14.92 -12.75
CA SER A 19 -10.60 13.85 -13.74
C SER A 19 -9.27 13.09 -13.58
N LEU A 20 -8.50 13.39 -12.53
CA LEU A 20 -7.27 12.66 -12.25
C LEU A 20 -7.57 11.24 -11.76
N PRO A 21 -6.70 10.26 -12.08
CA PRO A 21 -6.88 8.90 -11.61
C PRO A 21 -6.83 8.86 -10.08
N LEU A 22 -7.90 8.34 -9.48
CA LEU A 22 -8.00 8.01 -8.06
C LEU A 22 -7.74 6.51 -7.86
N PRO A 23 -7.16 6.08 -6.73
CA PRO A 23 -6.76 6.87 -5.56
C PRO A 23 -5.47 7.68 -5.79
N CYS A 24 -5.31 8.81 -5.11
CA CYS A 24 -4.02 9.50 -5.11
C CYS A 24 -3.05 8.79 -4.17
N ILE A 25 -2.00 8.18 -4.73
CA ILE A 25 -0.96 7.52 -3.95
C ILE A 25 0.29 8.42 -3.90
N PRO A 26 0.74 8.86 -2.71
CA PRO A 26 1.95 9.64 -2.58
C PRO A 26 3.15 8.92 -3.20
N THR A 27 3.97 9.64 -3.98
CA THR A 27 5.20 9.05 -4.51
C THR A 27 6.14 8.76 -3.35
N ALA A 28 6.65 7.52 -3.25
CA ALA A 28 7.60 7.17 -2.20
C ALA A 28 8.81 8.13 -2.25
N PRO A 29 9.22 8.75 -1.13
CA PRO A 29 10.35 9.68 -1.11
C PRO A 29 11.67 8.99 -1.49
N SER A 30 11.74 7.68 -1.28
CA SER A 30 12.89 6.82 -1.53
C SER A 30 12.94 6.25 -2.94
N THR A 31 11.91 6.39 -3.78
CA THR A 31 11.98 5.94 -5.17
C THR A 31 13.12 6.72 -5.83
N PRO A 32 14.26 6.07 -6.15
CA PRO A 32 15.44 6.81 -6.58
C PRO A 32 15.09 7.59 -7.83
N GLY A 33 15.06 8.92 -7.70
CA GLY A 33 14.78 9.80 -8.82
C GLY A 33 15.75 9.49 -9.96
N GLY A 34 15.24 8.95 -11.05
CA GLY A 34 15.86 9.07 -12.36
C GLY A 34 16.68 7.92 -12.93
N THR A 35 16.98 6.81 -12.23
CA THR A 35 17.91 5.81 -12.83
C THR A 35 17.73 4.32 -12.50
N LYS A 36 16.97 3.92 -11.47
CA LYS A 36 16.76 2.49 -11.19
C LYS A 36 15.33 2.06 -11.53
N LEU A 37 15.11 1.77 -12.82
CA LEU A 37 13.89 1.15 -13.34
C LEU A 37 13.64 -0.28 -12.83
N SER A 38 14.63 -0.91 -12.19
CA SER A 38 14.60 -2.28 -11.69
C SER A 38 15.59 -2.46 -10.54
N GLY A 39 15.34 -3.43 -9.65
CA GLY A 39 16.29 -3.88 -8.64
C GLY A 39 16.21 -3.18 -7.28
N GLY A 40 15.10 -2.51 -6.97
CA GLY A 40 14.76 -2.06 -5.61
C GLY A 40 13.98 -3.12 -4.83
N LEU A 41 13.89 -2.95 -3.50
CA LEU A 41 12.98 -3.73 -2.67
C LEU A 41 11.55 -3.20 -2.85
N ILE A 42 10.53 -4.00 -2.55
CA ILE A 42 9.14 -3.56 -2.67
C ILE A 42 8.86 -2.31 -1.81
N SER A 43 9.47 -2.22 -0.64
CA SER A 43 9.38 -1.08 0.29
C SER A 43 9.88 0.25 -0.30
N ASP A 44 10.72 0.21 -1.33
CA ASP A 44 11.23 1.43 -1.99
C ASP A 44 10.17 2.09 -2.88
N TYR A 45 9.09 1.35 -3.18
CA TYR A 45 8.04 1.74 -4.12
C TYR A 45 6.68 1.98 -3.45
N THR A 46 6.55 1.72 -2.15
CA THR A 46 5.30 1.89 -1.39
C THR A 46 5.13 3.30 -0.83
N PRO A 47 3.90 3.78 -0.59
CA PRO A 47 3.66 4.99 0.19
C PRO A 47 4.21 4.86 1.62
N LEU A 48 4.29 5.99 2.33
CA LEU A 48 4.74 6.04 3.73
C LEU A 48 3.65 5.59 4.72
N ASP A 49 2.39 5.72 4.31
CA ASP A 49 1.23 5.39 5.11
C ASP A 49 0.58 4.08 4.60
N PRO A 50 0.02 3.25 5.49
CA PRO A 50 -0.74 2.08 5.09
C PRO A 50 -1.95 2.42 4.19
N PRO A 51 -2.37 1.52 3.29
CA PRO A 51 -1.74 0.25 2.95
C PRO A 51 -0.45 0.44 2.13
N TYR A 52 0.58 -0.37 2.42
CA TYR A 52 1.90 -0.25 1.80
C TYR A 52 1.95 -0.93 0.43
N ILE A 53 1.26 -0.36 -0.56
CA ILE A 53 1.15 -0.92 -1.92
C ILE A 53 1.70 0.07 -2.94
N PRO A 54 2.59 -0.36 -3.87
CA PRO A 54 3.09 0.55 -4.89
C PRO A 54 2.00 1.07 -5.81
N GLY A 55 2.05 2.37 -6.11
CA GLY A 55 1.05 3.01 -6.98
C GLY A 55 0.96 2.37 -8.37
N ILE A 56 2.08 1.90 -8.93
CA ILE A 56 2.08 1.16 -10.20
C ILE A 56 1.21 -0.10 -10.16
N VAL A 57 1.17 -0.80 -9.03
CA VAL A 57 0.33 -1.99 -8.86
C VAL A 57 -1.14 -1.57 -8.73
N VAL A 58 -1.44 -0.60 -7.86
CA VAL A 58 -2.83 -0.14 -7.63
C VAL A 58 -3.46 0.40 -8.91
N HIS A 59 -2.78 1.31 -9.62
CA HIS A 59 -3.36 1.92 -10.81
C HIS A 59 -3.52 0.92 -11.95
N CYS A 60 -2.54 0.04 -12.18
CA CYS A 60 -2.66 -0.98 -13.21
C CYS A 60 -3.76 -2.00 -12.89
N VAL A 61 -3.87 -2.44 -11.63
CA VAL A 61 -4.94 -3.37 -11.20
C VAL A 61 -6.31 -2.73 -11.37
N ASN A 62 -6.50 -1.49 -10.90
CA ASN A 62 -7.78 -0.79 -11.05
C ASN A 62 -8.18 -0.64 -12.53
N GLU A 63 -7.22 -0.37 -13.41
CA GLU A 63 -7.47 -0.29 -14.85
C GLU A 63 -7.86 -1.66 -15.44
N VAL A 64 -7.19 -2.74 -15.02
CA VAL A 64 -7.55 -4.11 -15.44
C VAL A 64 -8.94 -4.49 -14.95
N GLU A 65 -9.31 -4.14 -13.72
CA GLU A 65 -10.66 -4.40 -13.21
C GLU A 65 -11.72 -3.54 -13.92
N ALA A 66 -11.40 -2.29 -14.26
CA ALA A 66 -12.35 -1.36 -14.87
C ALA A 66 -12.77 -1.73 -16.29
N ARG A 67 -11.85 -2.27 -17.11
CA ARG A 67 -12.13 -2.58 -18.53
C ARG A 67 -11.61 -3.92 -19.04
N GLY A 68 -10.80 -4.62 -18.25
CA GLY A 68 -10.11 -5.84 -18.69
C GLY A 68 -10.87 -7.13 -18.41
N LEU A 69 -11.82 -7.15 -17.46
CA LEU A 69 -12.44 -8.40 -17.00
C LEU A 69 -13.23 -9.15 -18.09
N SER A 70 -13.59 -8.52 -19.20
CA SER A 70 -14.22 -9.20 -20.35
C SER A 70 -13.23 -9.79 -21.36
N GLU A 71 -11.93 -9.52 -21.21
CA GLU A 71 -10.90 -9.92 -22.16
C GLU A 71 -10.40 -11.35 -21.91
N ILE A 72 -10.28 -12.13 -22.97
CA ILE A 72 -9.88 -13.54 -22.87
C ILE A 72 -8.39 -13.63 -22.56
N GLY A 73 -8.04 -14.44 -21.56
CA GLY A 73 -6.66 -14.79 -21.27
C GLY A 73 -5.86 -13.68 -20.59
N LEU A 74 -6.52 -12.84 -19.76
CA LEU A 74 -5.82 -11.88 -18.91
C LEU A 74 -4.62 -12.50 -18.20
N TYR A 75 -3.53 -11.74 -18.14
CA TYR A 75 -2.20 -12.16 -17.64
C TYR A 75 -1.50 -13.30 -18.40
N ARG A 76 -2.20 -14.15 -19.15
CA ARG A 76 -1.60 -15.21 -19.97
C ARG A 76 -1.13 -14.69 -21.32
N VAL A 77 -1.98 -13.93 -22.01
CA VAL A 77 -1.65 -13.32 -23.31
C VAL A 77 -0.62 -12.20 -23.07
N PRO A 78 0.52 -12.18 -23.78
CA PRO A 78 1.49 -11.09 -23.68
C PRO A 78 1.02 -9.88 -24.49
N GLY A 79 1.12 -8.69 -23.90
CA GLY A 79 1.06 -7.43 -24.64
C GLY A 79 2.41 -7.09 -25.28
N SER A 80 2.47 -5.96 -25.97
CA SER A 80 3.72 -5.47 -26.60
C SER A 80 4.82 -5.16 -25.56
N ASP A 81 5.94 -5.88 -25.62
CA ASP A 81 7.08 -5.71 -24.70
C ASP A 81 7.65 -4.28 -24.71
N SER A 82 7.63 -3.59 -25.85
CA SER A 82 8.10 -2.21 -25.94
C SER A 82 7.19 -1.27 -25.16
N GLN A 83 5.88 -1.42 -25.30
CA GLN A 83 4.88 -0.62 -24.58
C GLN A 83 4.88 -0.94 -23.07
N VAL A 84 5.09 -2.21 -22.69
CA VAL A 84 5.23 -2.60 -21.28
C VAL A 84 6.39 -1.87 -20.62
N LYS A 85 7.57 -1.87 -21.27
CA LYS A 85 8.77 -1.18 -20.77
C LYS A 85 8.61 0.34 -20.75
N GLU A 86 7.93 0.90 -21.75
CA GLU A 86 7.64 2.33 -21.82
C GLU A 86 6.67 2.76 -20.71
N LEU A 87 5.58 2.03 -20.49
CA LEU A 87 4.63 2.28 -19.42
C LEU A 87 5.31 2.22 -18.04
N LYS A 88 6.11 1.18 -17.79
CA LYS A 88 6.89 1.07 -16.55
C LYS A 88 7.83 2.26 -16.37
N LYS A 89 8.51 2.69 -17.44
CA LYS A 89 9.35 3.89 -17.40
C LYS A 89 8.54 5.15 -17.06
N ASP A 90 7.33 5.29 -17.58
CA ASP A 90 6.47 6.45 -17.32
C ASP A 90 6.09 6.59 -15.86
N PHE A 91 5.76 5.49 -15.18
CA PHE A 91 5.54 5.48 -13.73
C PHE A 91 6.76 6.00 -12.95
N PHE A 92 7.98 5.68 -13.40
CA PHE A 92 9.23 6.10 -12.73
C PHE A 92 9.80 7.46 -13.20
N LYS A 93 9.20 8.11 -14.21
CA LYS A 93 9.64 9.45 -14.69
C LYS A 93 9.37 10.57 -13.67
N GLY A 94 8.67 10.30 -12.57
CA GLY A 94 8.39 11.28 -11.51
C GLY A 94 7.43 12.39 -11.92
N LYS A 95 6.69 12.20 -13.02
CA LYS A 95 5.65 13.12 -13.53
C LYS A 95 4.25 12.78 -13.02
N GLY A 96 4.17 11.86 -12.07
CA GLY A 96 2.92 11.26 -11.56
C GLY A 96 2.47 10.07 -12.39
N ILE A 97 1.22 9.67 -12.17
CA ILE A 97 0.61 8.47 -12.76
C ILE A 97 0.39 8.71 -14.27
N PRO A 98 0.86 7.82 -15.16
CA PRO A 98 0.59 7.91 -16.59
C PRO A 98 -0.90 7.74 -16.88
N ASN A 99 -1.37 8.30 -17.99
CA ASN A 99 -2.75 8.06 -18.42
C ASN A 99 -2.89 6.66 -19.00
N LEU A 100 -3.39 5.72 -18.20
CA LEU A 100 -3.58 4.32 -18.60
C LEU A 100 -4.67 4.14 -19.66
N SER A 101 -5.59 5.10 -19.79
CA SER A 101 -6.67 5.05 -20.77
C SER A 101 -6.19 5.23 -22.22
N HIS A 102 -4.96 5.70 -22.43
CA HIS A 102 -4.36 5.82 -23.77
C HIS A 102 -3.77 4.50 -24.29
N ILE A 103 -3.76 3.46 -23.45
CA ILE A 103 -3.20 2.15 -23.80
C ILE A 103 -4.36 1.24 -24.16
N ASP A 104 -4.62 1.06 -25.45
CA ASP A 104 -5.76 0.26 -25.91
C ASP A 104 -5.66 -1.20 -25.44
N ASP A 105 -4.48 -1.82 -25.63
CA ASP A 105 -4.23 -3.21 -25.26
C ASP A 105 -4.07 -3.41 -23.74
N ILE A 106 -5.06 -4.05 -23.10
CA ILE A 106 -5.02 -4.34 -21.66
C ILE A 106 -3.90 -5.32 -21.28
N HIS A 107 -3.44 -6.15 -22.22
CA HIS A 107 -2.37 -7.10 -21.96
C HIS A 107 -1.02 -6.39 -21.74
N VAL A 108 -0.85 -5.16 -22.23
CA VAL A 108 0.29 -4.29 -21.89
C VAL A 108 0.25 -3.93 -20.40
N ILE A 109 -0.92 -3.59 -19.86
CA ILE A 109 -1.09 -3.23 -18.45
C ILE A 109 -0.85 -4.45 -17.55
N CYS A 110 -1.41 -5.61 -17.93
CA CYS A 110 -1.14 -6.89 -17.27
C CYS A 110 0.37 -7.24 -17.29
N GLY A 111 1.02 -7.01 -18.43
CA GLY A 111 2.46 -7.18 -18.61
C GLY A 111 3.28 -6.25 -17.71
N CYS A 112 2.84 -5.00 -17.54
CA CYS A 112 3.50 -4.02 -16.69
C CYS A 112 3.50 -4.42 -15.21
N ILE A 113 2.38 -4.94 -14.69
CA ILE A 113 2.29 -5.48 -13.32
C ILE A 113 3.31 -6.61 -13.14
N LYS A 114 3.31 -7.58 -14.07
CA LYS A 114 4.24 -8.73 -14.00
C LYS A 114 5.70 -8.30 -14.13
N ASP A 115 6.01 -7.37 -15.02
CA ASP A 115 7.37 -6.88 -15.23
C ASP A 115 7.88 -6.03 -14.05
N PHE A 116 6.98 -5.29 -13.39
CA PHE A 116 7.32 -4.60 -12.14
C PHE A 116 7.68 -5.58 -11.04
N LEU A 117 6.80 -6.55 -10.75
CA LEU A 117 7.01 -7.54 -9.67
C LEU A 117 8.25 -8.41 -9.91
N ARG A 118 8.45 -8.90 -11.14
CA ARG A 118 9.66 -9.67 -11.50
C ARG A 118 10.93 -8.84 -11.48
N GLY A 119 10.81 -7.52 -11.63
CA GLY A 119 11.94 -6.58 -11.64
C GLY A 119 12.42 -6.16 -10.25
N LEU A 120 11.77 -6.62 -9.18
CA LEU A 120 12.18 -6.38 -7.79
C LEU A 120 13.50 -7.08 -7.48
N LYS A 121 14.22 -6.59 -6.46
CA LYS A 121 15.47 -7.17 -5.99
C LYS A 121 15.28 -8.58 -5.39
N GLU A 122 14.11 -8.83 -4.83
CA GLU A 122 13.70 -10.11 -4.27
C GLU A 122 12.23 -10.37 -4.64
N PRO A 123 11.80 -11.64 -4.72
CA PRO A 123 10.40 -11.96 -4.98
C PRO A 123 9.50 -11.47 -3.84
N LEU A 124 8.19 -11.36 -4.12
CA LEU A 124 7.24 -10.83 -3.15
C LEU A 124 7.18 -11.69 -1.87
N VAL A 125 7.38 -13.00 -1.99
CA VAL A 125 7.47 -13.92 -0.84
C VAL A 125 8.82 -13.89 -0.10
N THR A 126 9.81 -13.14 -0.60
CA THR A 126 11.21 -13.09 -0.12
C THR A 126 11.97 -14.42 -0.26
N TYR A 127 13.30 -14.36 -0.38
CA TYR A 127 14.13 -15.58 -0.37
C TYR A 127 14.09 -16.31 0.98
N GLY A 128 13.97 -15.56 2.08
CA GLY A 128 14.01 -16.09 3.44
C GLY A 128 12.82 -16.99 3.78
N LEU A 129 11.62 -16.66 3.26
CA LEU A 129 10.39 -17.42 3.52
C LEU A 129 10.02 -18.39 2.39
N TRP A 130 10.77 -18.41 1.28
CA TRP A 130 10.47 -19.26 0.13
C TRP A 130 10.30 -20.74 0.53
N LYS A 131 11.21 -21.26 1.36
CA LYS A 131 11.16 -22.66 1.83
C LYS A 131 10.00 -22.92 2.79
N ASP A 132 9.65 -21.96 3.64
CA ASP A 132 8.51 -22.06 4.55
C ASP A 132 7.21 -22.22 3.74
N PHE A 133 7.03 -21.43 2.67
CA PHE A 133 5.89 -21.54 1.78
C PHE A 133 5.83 -22.87 1.04
N VAL A 134 6.96 -23.34 0.49
CA VAL A 134 6.99 -24.62 -0.21
C VAL A 134 6.70 -25.79 0.73
N HIS A 135 7.28 -25.79 1.94
CA HIS A 135 6.99 -26.80 2.94
C HIS A 135 5.50 -26.84 3.31
N ALA A 136 4.89 -25.66 3.52
CA ALA A 136 3.47 -25.55 3.81
C ALA A 136 2.59 -26.07 2.65
N ALA A 137 2.98 -25.81 1.41
CA ALA A 137 2.25 -26.25 0.22
C ALA A 137 2.40 -27.75 -0.08
N GLU A 138 3.53 -28.37 0.28
CA GLU A 138 3.77 -29.80 0.14
C GLU A 138 3.17 -30.64 1.27
N ASN A 139 2.68 -29.99 2.34
CA ASN A 139 2.13 -30.68 3.48
C ASN A 139 0.89 -31.52 3.10
N ARG A 140 0.92 -32.81 3.43
CA ARG A 140 -0.15 -33.76 3.10
C ARG A 140 -1.39 -33.55 3.98
N ASP A 141 -1.19 -33.07 5.21
CA ASP A 141 -2.28 -32.69 6.08
C ASP A 141 -2.73 -31.28 5.70
N LYS A 142 -3.95 -31.19 5.17
CA LYS A 142 -4.52 -29.93 4.69
C LYS A 142 -4.65 -28.90 5.81
N CYS A 143 -5.02 -29.31 7.02
CA CYS A 143 -5.22 -28.37 8.13
C CYS A 143 -3.88 -27.81 8.62
N MET A 144 -2.86 -28.69 8.72
CA MET A 144 -1.50 -28.26 9.07
C MET A 144 -0.89 -27.38 8.00
N GLY A 145 -0.99 -27.75 6.72
CA GLY A 145 -0.49 -26.96 5.61
C GLY A 145 -1.14 -25.58 5.55
N GLU A 146 -2.46 -25.49 5.76
CA GLU A 146 -3.16 -24.21 5.84
C GLU A 146 -2.62 -23.34 6.99
N SER A 147 -2.46 -23.92 8.18
CA SER A 147 -1.87 -23.22 9.33
C SER A 147 -0.45 -22.72 9.06
N GLU A 148 0.38 -23.51 8.39
CA GLU A 148 1.75 -23.14 8.02
C GLU A 148 1.76 -22.00 6.98
N VAL A 149 0.82 -22.00 6.02
CA VAL A 149 0.65 -20.89 5.06
C VAL A 149 0.29 -19.60 5.79
N TYR A 150 -0.68 -19.61 6.72
CA TYR A 150 -1.02 -18.42 7.51
C TYR A 150 0.19 -17.92 8.31
N GLN A 151 0.94 -18.83 8.93
CA GLN A 151 2.13 -18.48 9.68
C GLN A 151 3.20 -17.84 8.77
N ALA A 152 3.44 -18.40 7.58
CA ALA A 152 4.40 -17.85 6.62
C ALA A 152 3.96 -16.46 6.13
N ILE A 153 2.68 -16.25 5.83
CA ILE A 153 2.14 -14.93 5.45
C ILE A 153 2.34 -13.91 6.58
N SER A 154 2.12 -14.29 7.84
CA SER A 154 2.27 -13.40 8.98
C SER A 154 3.71 -12.92 9.23
N LYS A 155 4.71 -13.68 8.75
CA LYS A 155 6.13 -13.36 8.84
C LYS A 155 6.61 -12.44 7.71
N LEU A 156 5.82 -12.25 6.65
CA LEU A 156 6.21 -11.37 5.54
C LEU A 156 6.35 -9.92 6.03
N PRO A 157 7.34 -9.17 5.51
CA PRO A 157 7.39 -7.73 5.72
C PRO A 157 6.09 -7.07 5.27
N THR A 158 5.63 -6.04 6.00
CA THR A 158 4.33 -5.38 5.74
C THR A 158 4.15 -4.94 4.28
N PRO A 159 5.13 -4.28 3.63
CA PRO A 159 5.05 -3.94 2.20
C PRO A 159 4.81 -5.15 1.28
N ASN A 160 5.48 -6.27 1.55
CA ASN A 160 5.32 -7.50 0.79
C ASN A 160 3.93 -8.09 0.99
N ARG A 161 3.48 -8.17 2.25
CA ARG A 161 2.21 -8.76 2.64
C ARG A 161 1.02 -7.98 2.11
N ASP A 162 1.02 -6.65 2.26
CA ASP A 162 -0.09 -5.81 1.81
C ASP A 162 -0.19 -5.81 0.28
N THR A 163 0.97 -5.75 -0.42
CA THR A 163 1.01 -5.89 -1.88
C THR A 163 0.54 -7.27 -2.34
N LEU A 164 0.91 -8.34 -1.62
CA LEU A 164 0.48 -9.70 -1.91
C LEU A 164 -1.03 -9.82 -1.72
N ALA A 165 -1.58 -9.32 -0.62
CA ALA A 165 -3.01 -9.36 -0.33
C ALA A 165 -3.82 -8.66 -1.43
N PHE A 166 -3.42 -7.45 -1.81
CA PHE A 166 -4.06 -6.70 -2.89
C PHE A 166 -4.02 -7.44 -4.23
N LEU A 167 -2.87 -8.05 -4.56
CA LEU A 167 -2.72 -8.82 -5.79
C LEU A 167 -3.57 -10.11 -5.77
N ILE A 168 -3.60 -10.86 -4.67
CA ILE A 168 -4.35 -12.11 -4.58
C ILE A 168 -5.86 -11.86 -4.69
N LEU A 169 -6.39 -10.83 -4.01
CA LEU A 169 -7.80 -10.44 -4.14
C LEU A 169 -8.17 -10.09 -5.59
N HIS A 170 -7.32 -9.33 -6.28
CA HIS A 170 -7.51 -9.04 -7.70
C HIS A 170 -7.54 -10.32 -8.55
N LEU A 171 -6.59 -11.23 -8.33
CA LEU A 171 -6.50 -12.47 -9.10
C LEU A 171 -7.67 -13.43 -8.84
N ILE A 172 -8.22 -13.44 -7.62
CA ILE A 172 -9.45 -14.18 -7.30
C ILE A 172 -10.60 -13.64 -8.17
N ARG A 173 -10.82 -12.32 -8.20
CA ARG A 173 -11.85 -11.69 -9.05
C ARG A 173 -11.69 -12.02 -10.53
N VAL A 174 -10.46 -11.98 -11.05
CA VAL A 174 -10.17 -12.38 -12.44
C VAL A 174 -10.53 -13.85 -12.67
N SER A 175 -10.28 -14.72 -11.69
CA SER A 175 -10.57 -16.14 -11.79
C SER A 175 -12.06 -16.48 -11.77
N GLU A 176 -12.86 -15.66 -11.10
CA GLU A 176 -14.32 -15.77 -11.03
C GLU A 176 -15.00 -15.25 -12.31
N CYS A 177 -14.33 -14.37 -13.05
CA CYS A 177 -14.84 -13.89 -14.32
C CYS A 177 -14.78 -14.97 -15.40
N LYS A 178 -15.96 -15.46 -15.81
CA LYS A 178 -16.08 -16.52 -16.83
C LYS A 178 -15.57 -16.11 -18.20
N GLU A 179 -15.70 -14.82 -18.55
CA GLU A 179 -15.26 -14.26 -19.84
C GLU A 179 -13.73 -14.30 -19.99
N CYS A 180 -13.01 -14.05 -18.89
CA CYS A 180 -11.55 -14.12 -18.85
C CYS A 180 -11.00 -15.50 -19.24
N LYS A 181 -11.73 -16.60 -18.97
CA LYS A 181 -11.26 -17.99 -19.15
C LYS A 181 -9.93 -18.29 -18.44
N MET A 182 -9.69 -17.64 -17.31
CA MET A 182 -8.46 -17.74 -16.53
C MET A 182 -8.75 -18.23 -15.10
N PRO A 183 -9.08 -19.52 -14.90
CA PRO A 183 -9.30 -20.07 -13.56
C PRO A 183 -8.04 -19.93 -12.68
N ALA A 184 -8.21 -20.03 -11.36
CA ALA A 184 -7.14 -19.89 -10.37
C ALA A 184 -5.90 -20.75 -10.70
N SER A 185 -6.10 -22.00 -11.14
CA SER A 185 -5.01 -22.90 -11.52
C SER A 185 -4.18 -22.44 -12.74
N ASN A 186 -4.77 -21.65 -13.65
CA ASN A 186 -4.03 -21.03 -14.75
C ASN A 186 -3.28 -19.79 -14.26
N LEU A 187 -3.91 -18.98 -13.41
CA LEU A 187 -3.27 -17.80 -12.81
C LEU A 187 -2.10 -18.21 -11.91
N ALA A 188 -2.22 -19.31 -11.16
CA ALA A 188 -1.15 -19.85 -10.32
C ALA A 188 0.12 -20.17 -11.12
N LYS A 189 -0.03 -20.75 -12.32
CA LYS A 189 1.10 -21.02 -13.23
C LYS A 189 1.72 -19.75 -13.79
N VAL A 190 0.89 -18.74 -14.09
CA VAL A 190 1.36 -17.46 -14.65
C VAL A 190 2.07 -16.62 -13.59
N PHE A 191 1.55 -16.58 -12.37
CA PHE A 191 2.06 -15.75 -11.28
C PHE A 191 3.08 -16.46 -10.39
N GLY A 192 3.17 -17.79 -10.40
CA GLY A 192 4.16 -18.55 -9.64
C GLY A 192 5.58 -18.00 -9.80
N PRO A 193 6.14 -17.94 -11.02
CA PRO A 193 7.47 -17.38 -11.25
C PRO A 193 7.60 -15.88 -10.91
N THR A 194 6.49 -15.14 -10.89
CA THR A 194 6.47 -13.68 -10.71
C THR A 194 6.38 -13.28 -9.23
N VAL A 195 5.58 -13.99 -8.44
CA VAL A 195 5.29 -13.70 -7.03
C VAL A 195 6.18 -14.52 -6.10
N ILE A 196 6.29 -15.82 -6.38
CA ILE A 196 7.07 -16.75 -5.56
C ILE A 196 8.54 -16.68 -5.97
N GLY A 197 8.80 -16.62 -7.28
CA GLY A 197 10.16 -16.61 -7.81
C GLY A 197 10.93 -17.89 -7.42
N TYR A 198 12.25 -17.80 -7.48
CA TYR A 198 13.15 -18.90 -7.12
C TYR A 198 13.69 -18.72 -5.72
N SER A 199 14.20 -19.81 -5.14
CA SER A 199 14.73 -19.79 -3.77
C SER A 199 16.02 -18.96 -3.60
N VAL A 200 16.66 -18.59 -4.72
CA VAL A 200 17.89 -17.78 -4.77
C VAL A 200 17.85 -16.77 -5.94
N PRO A 201 18.66 -15.70 -5.93
CA PRO A 201 18.67 -14.68 -6.99
C PRO A 201 19.05 -15.19 -8.38
N ASP A 202 20.08 -16.03 -8.46
CA ASP A 202 20.63 -16.55 -9.72
C ASP A 202 20.59 -18.10 -9.69
N PRO A 203 19.40 -18.70 -9.89
CA PRO A 203 19.25 -20.15 -9.83
C PRO A 203 19.85 -20.82 -11.08
N GLU A 204 20.44 -22.00 -10.88
CA GLU A 204 20.89 -22.85 -11.98
C GLU A 204 19.70 -23.37 -12.82
N PRO A 205 19.84 -23.62 -14.13
CA PRO A 205 18.73 -24.04 -14.99
C PRO A 205 17.96 -25.28 -14.48
N LEU A 206 18.67 -26.27 -13.92
CA LEU A 206 18.04 -27.46 -13.34
C LEU A 206 17.21 -27.13 -12.08
N GLN A 207 17.69 -26.19 -11.26
CA GLN A 207 16.97 -25.71 -10.09
C GLN A 207 15.68 -24.98 -10.52
N MET A 208 15.75 -24.15 -11.56
CA MET A 208 14.58 -23.46 -12.10
C MET A 208 13.48 -24.45 -12.52
N ILE A 209 13.85 -25.52 -13.23
CA ILE A 209 12.91 -26.56 -13.68
C ILE A 209 12.26 -27.25 -12.48
N ASN A 210 13.05 -27.62 -11.46
CA ASN A 210 12.58 -28.33 -10.28
C ASN A 210 11.68 -27.48 -9.38
N GLU A 211 11.95 -26.17 -9.29
CA GLU A 211 11.22 -25.24 -8.42
C GLU A 211 9.92 -24.72 -9.04
N THR A 212 9.81 -24.73 -10.38
CA THR A 212 8.62 -24.21 -11.09
C THR A 212 7.31 -24.86 -10.62
N LYS A 213 7.31 -26.16 -10.32
CA LYS A 213 6.11 -26.85 -9.81
C LYS A 213 5.69 -26.33 -8.43
N TYR A 214 6.65 -26.02 -7.56
CA TYR A 214 6.38 -25.56 -6.20
C TYR A 214 5.81 -24.14 -6.21
N GLN A 215 6.29 -23.30 -7.12
CA GLN A 215 5.76 -21.94 -7.30
C GLN A 215 4.25 -21.94 -7.59
N ALA A 216 3.79 -22.81 -8.50
CA ALA A 216 2.37 -22.95 -8.79
C ALA A 216 1.59 -23.52 -7.60
N MET A 217 2.14 -24.53 -6.91
CA MET A 217 1.51 -25.11 -5.72
C MET A 217 1.31 -24.09 -4.58
N VAL A 218 2.31 -23.24 -4.33
CA VAL A 218 2.20 -22.16 -3.32
C VAL A 218 1.14 -21.14 -3.74
N MET A 219 1.09 -20.76 -5.03
CA MET A 219 0.05 -19.87 -5.53
C MET A 219 -1.35 -20.47 -5.37
N ASP A 220 -1.53 -21.76 -5.63
CA ASP A 220 -2.81 -22.45 -5.39
C ASP A 220 -3.21 -22.35 -3.92
N LYS A 221 -2.26 -22.49 -2.97
CA LYS A 221 -2.52 -22.28 -1.55
C LYS A 221 -2.95 -20.84 -1.22
N PHE A 222 -2.42 -19.84 -1.89
CA PHE A 222 -2.89 -18.46 -1.70
C PHE A 222 -4.33 -18.24 -2.16
N PHE A 223 -4.77 -18.95 -3.20
CA PHE A 223 -6.17 -18.92 -3.65
C PHE A 223 -7.12 -19.73 -2.77
N GLU A 224 -6.62 -20.71 -2.01
CA GLU A 224 -7.41 -21.44 -1.01
C GLU A 224 -7.67 -20.60 0.26
N VAL A 225 -6.83 -19.61 0.54
CA VAL A 225 -7.00 -18.71 1.69
C VAL A 225 -8.23 -17.80 1.48
N PRO A 226 -9.18 -17.71 2.43
CA PRO A 226 -10.37 -16.89 2.28
C PRO A 226 -10.08 -15.41 2.01
N GLU A 227 -10.88 -14.78 1.14
CA GLU A 227 -10.76 -13.35 0.82
C GLU A 227 -10.77 -12.46 2.08
N SER A 228 -11.65 -12.78 3.03
CA SER A 228 -11.73 -12.08 4.32
C SER A 228 -10.43 -12.08 5.14
N TYR A 229 -9.52 -13.02 4.91
CA TYR A 229 -8.20 -12.98 5.54
C TYR A 229 -7.29 -11.95 4.88
N TRP A 230 -7.31 -11.87 3.56
CA TRP A 230 -6.52 -10.89 2.79
C TRP A 230 -7.01 -9.46 3.01
N GLU A 231 -8.32 -9.25 3.10
CA GLU A 231 -8.93 -7.94 3.32
C GLU A 231 -8.50 -7.27 4.64
N LYS A 232 -8.18 -8.07 5.68
CA LYS A 232 -7.67 -7.57 6.97
C LYS A 232 -6.38 -6.76 6.84
N PHE A 233 -5.59 -7.01 5.80
CA PHE A 233 -4.35 -6.27 5.56
C PHE A 233 -4.56 -4.96 4.80
N LEU A 234 -5.74 -4.78 4.20
CA LEU A 234 -6.07 -3.62 3.36
C LEU A 234 -7.04 -2.65 4.05
N ASN A 235 -7.87 -3.16 4.97
CA ASN A 235 -8.80 -2.34 5.74
C ASN A 235 -8.04 -1.59 6.83
N ILE A 236 -8.04 -0.25 6.75
CA ILE A 236 -7.39 0.67 7.70
C ILE A 236 -8.31 0.98 8.90
N ASP A 237 -9.36 0.19 9.13
CA ASP A 237 -10.34 0.46 10.19
C ASP A 237 -9.79 0.06 11.58
N GLU A 238 -9.32 1.07 12.31
CA GLU A 238 -9.17 1.25 13.77
C GLU A 238 -8.50 0.18 14.67
N GLU A 239 -8.34 -1.09 14.31
CA GLU A 239 -7.84 -2.10 15.27
C GLU A 239 -6.35 -1.98 15.61
N ASN A 240 -5.56 -1.23 14.82
CA ASN A 240 -4.11 -1.08 15.04
C ASN A 240 -3.70 0.17 15.84
N LEU A 241 -4.65 0.94 16.41
CA LEU A 241 -4.30 2.09 17.27
C LEU A 241 -3.71 1.69 18.63
N TYR A 242 -3.80 0.41 19.01
CA TYR A 242 -3.22 -0.09 20.25
C TYR A 242 -2.50 -1.42 20.00
N PRO A 243 -1.16 -1.43 19.81
CA PRO A 243 -0.42 -2.67 19.95
C PRO A 243 -0.68 -3.21 21.35
N ASN A 244 -1.24 -4.42 21.41
CA ASN A 244 -1.48 -5.22 22.62
C ASN A 244 -0.36 -5.01 23.65
N THR A 245 -0.63 -4.21 24.68
CA THR A 245 0.20 -4.11 25.87
C THR A 245 -0.60 -4.69 27.03
N TYR A 246 -0.25 -5.94 27.35
CA TYR A 246 -0.38 -6.60 28.64
C TYR A 246 -1.68 -6.36 29.44
N ASN A 247 -2.54 -7.39 29.46
CA ASN A 247 -3.54 -7.61 30.50
C ASN A 247 -2.90 -7.47 31.90
N THR A 248 -3.05 -6.29 32.51
CA THR A 248 -2.79 -6.14 33.94
C THR A 248 -4.12 -6.30 34.66
N PRO A 249 -4.28 -7.27 35.58
CA PRO A 249 -5.52 -7.42 36.34
C PRO A 249 -5.81 -6.13 37.12
N LYS A 250 -7.00 -5.56 36.93
CA LYS A 250 -7.48 -4.45 37.77
C LYS A 250 -7.63 -4.94 39.20
N THR A 251 -6.90 -4.35 40.14
CA THR A 251 -7.16 -4.52 41.57
C THR A 251 -8.48 -3.84 41.94
N PRO A 252 -9.34 -4.44 42.78
CA PRO A 252 -10.57 -3.78 43.25
C PRO A 252 -10.28 -2.52 44.06
N ASP A 253 -11.15 -1.51 43.92
CA ASP A 253 -11.08 -0.27 44.69
C ASP A 253 -11.15 -0.54 46.21
N VAL A 254 -10.11 -0.12 46.94
CA VAL A 254 -10.09 -0.13 48.40
C VAL A 254 -10.51 1.25 48.92
N PRO A 255 -11.34 1.38 49.98
CA PRO A 255 -11.80 2.70 50.44
C PRO A 255 -10.70 3.44 51.22
N LYS A 256 -10.50 4.71 50.82
CA LYS A 256 -9.99 5.89 51.58
C LYS A 256 -8.72 5.71 52.42
N SER A 257 -7.67 6.42 51.99
CA SER A 257 -6.50 6.77 52.82
C SER A 257 -6.91 7.42 54.15
N TYR A 258 -6.36 6.94 55.26
CA TYR A 258 -6.60 7.40 56.64
C TYR A 258 -5.81 8.65 57.04
N LEU A 259 -5.09 9.28 56.11
CA LEU A 259 -4.31 10.48 56.38
C LEU A 259 -4.94 11.67 55.66
N GLY A 260 -5.67 12.47 56.43
CA GLY A 260 -6.26 13.73 55.97
C GLY A 260 -5.21 14.81 55.69
N PRO A 261 -5.58 15.89 54.97
CA PRO A 261 -4.67 16.97 54.63
C PRO A 261 -4.30 17.81 55.86
N ILE A 262 -2.99 18.05 56.04
CA ILE A 262 -2.44 18.89 57.10
C ILE A 262 -2.57 20.36 56.71
N HIS A 263 -3.36 21.13 57.48
CA HIS A 263 -3.43 22.60 57.44
C HIS A 263 -2.33 23.25 58.29
N THR A 264 -1.96 24.50 57.98
CA THR A 264 -1.53 25.56 58.93
C THR A 264 -1.57 26.94 58.23
N PRO A 265 -1.67 28.10 58.95
CA PRO A 265 -2.78 29.05 58.79
C PRO A 265 -2.41 30.54 58.49
N GLU A 266 -3.46 31.36 58.44
CA GLU A 266 -3.61 32.80 58.06
C GLU A 266 -2.77 33.86 58.81
N THR A 267 -2.60 35.02 58.14
CA THR A 267 -2.86 36.43 58.58
C THR A 267 -2.12 37.39 57.60
N TYR A 268 -2.67 38.47 57.02
CA TYR A 268 -3.21 39.70 57.61
C TYR A 268 -3.96 40.52 56.51
N GLU A 269 -5.09 41.14 56.87
CA GLU A 269 -5.76 42.20 56.07
C GLU A 269 -5.09 43.57 56.27
N ASN A 270 -5.12 44.46 55.26
CA ASN A 270 -5.40 45.88 55.49
C ASN A 270 -5.86 46.68 54.25
N LYS A 271 -6.66 47.72 54.52
CA LYS A 271 -7.57 48.47 53.62
C LYS A 271 -6.97 49.75 52.98
N SER A 272 -7.44 50.03 51.75
CA SER A 272 -7.95 51.31 51.16
C SER A 272 -7.07 52.59 51.01
N LYS A 273 -6.97 53.14 49.77
CA LYS A 273 -7.61 54.40 49.24
C LYS A 273 -6.86 55.03 48.02
N THR A 274 -7.63 55.32 46.94
CA THR A 274 -7.63 56.45 45.94
C THR A 274 -6.29 57.05 45.43
N TRP A 275 -6.02 57.32 44.14
CA TRP A 275 -6.76 58.14 43.13
C TRP A 275 -6.02 58.07 41.76
N GLY A 276 -6.73 58.17 40.62
CA GLY A 276 -6.14 58.63 39.34
C GLY A 276 -6.65 57.93 38.07
N LYS A 277 -7.47 58.63 37.26
CA LYS A 277 -8.09 58.16 36.02
C LYS A 277 -7.16 58.27 34.78
N ASN A 278 -7.57 57.54 33.73
CA ASN A 278 -7.29 57.65 32.28
C ASN A 278 -6.28 56.61 31.76
N ALA A 279 -6.40 55.99 30.59
CA ALA A 279 -7.50 55.76 29.65
C ALA A 279 -6.97 54.71 28.63
N MET A 280 -7.86 53.82 28.19
CA MET A 280 -7.88 53.17 26.87
C MET A 280 -6.64 52.38 26.40
N THR A 281 -6.76 51.05 26.54
CA THR A 281 -6.38 50.01 25.56
C THR A 281 -5.57 50.44 24.32
N PRO A 282 -4.35 49.89 24.11
CA PRO A 282 -3.68 49.97 22.83
C PRO A 282 -4.34 49.04 21.81
N ARG A 283 -5.07 49.66 20.88
CA ARG A 283 -5.54 49.11 19.62
C ARG A 283 -4.33 48.91 18.70
N PHE A 284 -3.82 47.68 18.57
CA PHE A 284 -2.86 47.38 17.50
C PHE A 284 -3.60 47.01 16.21
N GLY A 285 -3.33 47.83 15.19
CA GLY A 285 -4.06 47.90 13.95
C GLY A 285 -3.93 46.66 13.08
N ASN A 286 -5.06 46.33 12.47
CA ASN A 286 -5.21 45.41 11.38
C ASN A 286 -4.43 45.95 10.16
N LYS A 287 -3.19 45.48 9.94
CA LYS A 287 -2.56 45.52 8.62
C LYS A 287 -2.74 44.16 8.01
N SER A 288 -3.80 44.01 7.20
CA SER A 288 -3.87 42.96 6.19
C SER A 288 -2.66 43.10 5.27
N ARG A 289 -1.58 42.38 5.57
CA ARG A 289 -0.67 41.97 4.51
C ARG A 289 -1.47 40.98 3.68
N GLN A 290 -2.07 41.48 2.60
CA GLN A 290 -2.33 40.64 1.44
C GLN A 290 -0.97 40.06 1.05
N VAL A 291 -0.68 38.87 1.57
CA VAL A 291 0.25 37.98 0.91
C VAL A 291 -0.42 37.74 -0.43
N ASN A 292 0.13 38.35 -1.48
CA ASN A 292 -0.11 37.93 -2.85
C ASN A 292 0.21 36.43 -2.87
N LYS A 293 -0.80 35.59 -2.64
CA LYS A 293 -0.73 34.16 -2.91
C LYS A 293 -0.58 34.11 -4.42
N LYS A 294 0.66 34.07 -4.89
CA LYS A 294 0.97 33.58 -6.23
C LYS A 294 0.13 32.31 -6.41
N PRO A 295 -0.60 32.15 -7.52
CA PRO A 295 -1.40 30.96 -7.74
C PRO A 295 -0.51 29.75 -7.47
N SER A 296 -0.81 28.97 -6.42
CA SER A 296 0.01 27.82 -6.09
C SER A 296 -0.20 26.84 -7.23
N HIS A 297 0.86 26.54 -7.98
CA HIS A 297 0.86 25.50 -9.02
C HIS A 297 0.61 24.09 -8.45
N PHE A 298 0.21 23.97 -7.19
CA PHE A 298 -0.01 22.73 -6.48
C PHE A 298 -1.39 22.68 -5.84
N PHE A 299 -2.06 21.54 -5.93
CA PHE A 299 -3.29 21.23 -5.19
C PHE A 299 -3.09 20.01 -4.31
N SER A 300 -3.85 19.93 -3.23
CA SER A 300 -3.95 18.74 -2.39
C SER A 300 -4.94 17.77 -3.02
N SER A 301 -4.66 16.48 -2.94
CA SER A 301 -5.57 15.47 -3.48
C SER A 301 -6.93 15.52 -2.80
N PRO A 302 -8.02 15.31 -3.55
CA PRO A 302 -9.32 15.08 -2.94
C PRO A 302 -9.22 13.82 -2.06
N MET A 303 -9.66 13.94 -0.81
CA MET A 303 -9.84 12.78 0.06
C MET A 303 -10.98 11.94 -0.54
N LEU A 304 -10.82 10.62 -0.59
CA LEU A 304 -11.95 9.73 -0.85
C LEU A 304 -12.90 9.87 0.36
N ASN A 305 -14.10 10.39 0.13
CA ASN A 305 -15.18 10.39 1.13
C ASN A 305 -15.81 9.02 1.25
#